data_AF-A0A238KJ48-F1
#
_entry.id   AF-A0A238KJ48-F1
#
_cell.length_a   1.000
_cell.length_b   1.000
_cell.length_c   1.000
_cell.angle_alpha   90.00
_cell.angle_beta   90.00
_cell.angle_gamma   90.00
#
_symmetry.space_group_name_H-M   'P 1'
#
loop_
_entity.id
_entity.type
_entity.pdbx_description
1 polymer ?
#
loop_
_entity_poly.entity_id
_entity_poly.type
_entity_poly.pdbx_seq_one_letter_code
_entity_poly.pdbx_strand_id
1 'polypeptide(L)' 'MSLTSHLQELKKKHDSLSDAVEKAQRSPGSDDLEVSRLKKEKLHLKEEINRLTPA' A
#
# COMPACT_ATOMS: atom_id res chain seq x y z
N MET A 1 5.54 15.65 16.67
CA MET A 1 5.10 14.65 15.68
C MET A 1 5.92 13.40 15.90
N SER A 2 5.32 12.31 16.36
CA SER A 2 6.04 11.08 16.73
C SER A 2 6.24 10.18 15.49
N LEU A 3 7.36 9.47 15.42
CA LEU A 3 7.61 8.38 14.46
C LEU A 3 6.44 7.38 14.41
N THR A 4 5.77 7.20 15.54
CA THR A 4 4.58 6.34 15.69
C THR A 4 3.39 6.80 14.83
N SER A 5 3.15 8.12 14.75
CA SER A 5 2.05 8.68 13.94
C SER A 5 2.30 8.47 12.45
N HIS A 6 3.55 8.65 12.01
CA HIS A 6 3.94 8.42 10.62
C HIS A 6 3.80 6.93 10.24
N LEU A 7 4.23 6.02 11.11
CA LEU A 7 4.02 4.57 10.92
C LEU A 7 2.54 4.19 10.85
N GLN A 8 1.68 4.79 11.68
CA GLN A 8 0.23 4.56 11.60
C GLN A 8 -0.38 5.02 10.28
N GLU A 9 0.03 6.20 9.78
CA GLU A 9 -0.42 6.69 8.49
C GLU A 9 0.04 5.80 7.33
N LEU A 10 1.30 5.37 7.34
CA LEU A 10 1.83 4.45 6.33
C LEU A 10 1.07 3.11 6.33
N LYS A 11 0.78 2.54 7.51
CA LYS A 11 -0.05 1.33 7.62
C LYS A 11 -1.45 1.54 7.06
N LYS A 12 -2.14 2.63 7.42
CA LYS A 12 -3.46 2.97 6.86
C LYS A 12 -3.43 3.10 5.33
N LYS A 13 -2.40 3.74 4.76
CA LYS A 13 -2.24 3.87 3.31
C LYS A 13 -2.01 2.50 2.66
N HIS A 14 -1.16 1.67 3.25
CA HIS A 14 -0.90 0.31 2.78
C HIS A 14 -2.18 -0.54 2.73
N ASP A 15 -3.00 -0.48 3.78
CA ASP A 15 -4.25 -1.22 3.85
C ASP A 15 -5.25 -0.74 2.80
N SER A 16 -5.39 0.58 2.64
CA SER A 16 -6.23 1.20 1.60
C SER A 16 -5.80 0.79 0.18
N LEU A 17 -4.49 0.73 -0.06
CA LEU A 17 -3.92 0.24 -1.33
C LEU A 17 -4.19 -1.24 -1.55
N SER A 18 -4.18 -2.05 -0.49
CA SER A 18 -4.55 -3.47 -0.58
C SER A 18 -6.00 -3.64 -1.05
N ASP A 19 -6.92 -2.88 -0.47
CA ASP A 19 -8.33 -2.91 -0.87
C ASP A 19 -8.53 -2.43 -2.31
N ALA A 20 -7.79 -1.39 -2.72
CA ALA A 20 -7.83 -0.88 -4.09
C ALA A 20 -7.31 -1.92 -5.10
N VAL A 21 -6.21 -2.62 -4.80
CA VAL A 21 -5.69 -3.71 -5.64
C VAL A 21 -6.73 -4.82 -5.76
N GLU A 22 -7.36 -5.25 -4.66
CA GLU A 22 -8.37 -6.29 -4.71
C GLU A 22 -9.59 -5.89 -5.53
N LYS A 23 -10.10 -4.66 -5.35
CA LYS A 23 -11.22 -4.14 -6.14
C LYS A 23 -10.88 -4.06 -7.62
N ALA A 24 -9.69 -3.54 -7.95
CA ALA A 24 -9.22 -3.46 -9.33
C ALA A 24 -9.15 -4.87 -9.94
N GLN A 25 -8.52 -5.83 -9.27
CA GLN A 25 -8.39 -7.21 -9.79
C GLN A 25 -9.73 -7.95 -9.96
N ARG A 26 -10.75 -7.62 -9.16
CA ARG A 26 -12.08 -8.25 -9.27
C ARG A 26 -12.96 -7.62 -10.35
N SER A 27 -12.60 -6.44 -10.86
CA SER A 27 -13.38 -5.77 -11.90
C SER A 27 -13.16 -6.46 -13.26
N PRO A 28 -14.23 -6.81 -14.00
CA PRO A 28 -14.09 -7.25 -15.38
C PRO A 28 -13.55 -6.10 -16.24
N GLY A 29 -12.58 -6.38 -17.12
CA GLY A 29 -11.87 -5.36 -17.91
C GLY A 29 -10.86 -4.54 -17.10
N SER A 30 -10.36 -5.10 -16.00
CA SER A 30 -9.36 -4.44 -15.17
C SER A 30 -8.09 -4.16 -15.95
N ASP A 31 -7.62 -2.91 -15.82
CA ASP A 31 -6.37 -2.49 -16.43
C ASP A 31 -5.20 -3.09 -15.66
N ASP A 32 -4.53 -4.07 -16.26
CA ASP A 32 -3.35 -4.71 -15.71
C ASP A 32 -2.23 -3.70 -15.37
N LEU A 33 -2.16 -2.57 -16.09
CA LEU A 33 -1.22 -1.50 -15.79
C LEU A 33 -1.58 -0.81 -14.47
N GLU A 34 -2.86 -0.56 -14.23
CA GLU A 34 -3.33 0.04 -12.98
C GLU A 34 -3.13 -0.90 -11.79
N VAL A 35 -3.46 -2.18 -11.94
CA VAL A 35 -3.19 -3.21 -10.92
C VAL A 35 -1.70 -3.30 -10.60
N SER A 36 -0.84 -3.25 -11.63
CA SER A 36 0.62 -3.27 -11.47
C SER A 36 1.13 -2.03 -10.74
N ARG A 37 0.60 -0.85 -11.07
CA ARG A 37 0.93 0.41 -10.38
C ARG A 37 0.56 0.36 -8.90
N LEU A 38 -0.66 -0.06 -8.58
CA LEU A 38 -1.14 -0.17 -7.20
C LEU A 38 -0.32 -1.17 -6.38
N LYS A 39 0.06 -2.32 -6.98
CA LYS A 39 0.95 -3.30 -6.33
C LYS A 39 2.34 -2.73 -6.06
N LYS A 40 2.90 -1.93 -6.98
CA LYS A 40 4.20 -1.25 -6.78
C LYS A 40 4.13 -0.24 -5.63
N GLU A 41 3.09 0.59 -5.58
CA GLU A 41 2.88 1.52 -4.47
C GLU A 41 2.72 0.78 -3.13
N LYS A 42 1.95 -0.30 -3.11
CA LYS A 42 1.80 -1.16 -1.92
C LYS A 42 3.15 -1.73 -1.47
N LEU A 43 3.99 -2.21 -2.39
CA LEU A 43 5.31 -2.72 -2.07
C LEU A 43 6.21 -1.63 -1.47
N HIS A 44 6.20 -0.44 -2.06
CA HIS A 44 7.00 0.69 -1.58
C HIS A 44 6.64 1.09 -0.15
N LEU A 45 5.35 1.21 0.16
CA LEU A 45 4.89 1.49 1.53
C LEU A 45 5.29 0.39 2.51
N LYS A 46 5.23 -0.88 2.09
CA LYS A 46 5.67 -2.00 2.93
C LYS A 46 7.17 -1.89 3.27
N GLU A 47 8.00 -1.54 2.30
CA GLU A 47 9.44 -1.32 2.51
C GLU A 47 9.70 -0.11 3.42
N GLU A 48 8.95 0.97 3.24
CA GLU A 48 9.06 2.17 4.08
C GLU A 48 8.64 1.89 5.53
N ILE A 49 7.54 1.16 5.75
CA ILE A 49 7.11 0.69 7.07
C ILE A 49 8.19 -0.18 7.71
N ASN A 50 8.76 -1.14 6.96
CA ASN A 50 9.82 -2.01 7.47
C ASN A 50 11.08 -1.22 7.85
N ARG A 51 11.47 -0.23 7.04
CA ARG A 51 12.60 0.65 7.32
C ARG A 51 12.39 1.49 8.59
N LEU A 52 11.16 1.92 8.83
CA LEU A 52 10.80 2.78 9.95
C LEU A 52 10.40 2.01 11.21
N THR A 53 10.19 0.70 11.12
CA THR A 53 9.88 -0.16 12.28
C THR A 53 11.19 -0.53 12.96
N PRO A 54 11.50 0.02 14.15
CA PRO A 54 12.66 -0.44 14.93
C PRO A 54 12.41 -1.89 15.36
N ALA A 55 13.45 -2.72 15.21
CA ALA A 55 13.44 -4.14 15.58
C ALA A 55 13.25 -4.36 17.08
#